data_AF-A0A2E5AI04-F1
#
_entry.id   AF-A0A2E5AI04-F1
#
_cell.length_a   1.000
_cell.length_b   1.000
_cell.length_c   1.000
_cell.angle_alpha   90.00
_cell.angle_beta   90.00
_cell.angle_gamma   90.00
#
_symmetry.space_group_name_H-M   'P 1'
#
loop_
_entity.id
_entity.type
_entity.pdbx_description
1 polymer ?
#
loop_
_entity_poly.entity_id
_entity_poly.type
_entity_poly.pdbx_seq_one_letter_code
_entity_poly.pdbx_strand_id
1 'polypeptide(L)' 'MAVEYINNGNSDGAILGHDANDKVGLHGATPSDQYAAIADVTITGIYADDDTPIATAINSILAALREKGIIASS' A
#
# COMPACT_ATOMS: atom_id res chain seq x y z
N MET A 1 6.47 27.93 14.28
CA MET A 1 6.70 26.61 14.93
C MET A 1 7.81 25.92 14.14
N ALA A 2 8.82 25.37 14.81
CA ALA A 2 9.84 24.56 14.14
C ALA A 2 9.23 23.23 13.69
N VAL A 3 9.68 22.69 12.56
CA VAL A 3 9.27 21.35 12.10
C VAL A 3 10.00 20.32 12.94
N GLU A 4 9.24 19.44 13.59
CA GLU A 4 9.77 18.31 14.36
C GLU A 4 9.68 17.05 13.50
N TYR A 5 10.82 16.39 13.30
CA TYR A 5 10.93 15.21 12.46
C TYR A 5 10.98 13.96 13.34
N ILE A 6 10.34 12.88 12.86
CA ILE A 6 10.32 11.59 13.55
C ILE A 6 11.67 10.85 13.39
N ASN A 7 12.47 11.22 12.39
CA ASN A 7 13.79 10.63 12.13
C ASN A 7 14.93 11.55 12.62
N ASN A 8 16.12 10.97 12.74
CA ASN A 8 17.35 11.68 13.11
C ASN A 8 18.26 12.01 11.92
N GLY A 9 17.74 11.92 10.68
CA GLY A 9 18.49 12.17 9.44
C GLY A 9 19.40 11.03 8.98
N ASN A 10 19.30 9.83 9.54
CA ASN A 10 19.98 8.64 9.03
C ASN A 10 19.49 8.23 7.62
N SER A 11 20.27 7.41 6.92
CA SER A 11 19.92 6.89 5.58
C SER A 11 18.68 6.01 5.56
N ASP A 12 18.40 5.36 6.69
CA ASP A 12 17.34 4.36 6.79
C ASP A 12 15.98 4.99 7.13
N GLY A 13 15.97 6.29 7.45
CA GLY A 13 14.78 7.04 7.81
C GLY A 13 14.17 6.61 9.15
N ALA A 14 12.88 6.90 9.31
CA ALA A 14 12.09 6.42 10.43
C ALA A 14 11.40 5.12 10.04
N ILE A 15 11.69 4.04 10.77
CA ILE A 15 11.02 2.75 10.60
C ILE A 15 9.82 2.70 11.53
N LEU A 16 8.64 2.38 10.98
CA LEU A 16 7.40 2.17 11.71
C LEU A 16 6.95 0.72 11.49
N GLY A 17 6.58 0.01 12.57
CA GLY A 17 6.20 -1.41 12.51
C GLY A 17 7.42 -2.33 12.45
N HIS A 18 7.91 -2.76 13.61
CA HIS A 18 9.11 -3.60 13.73
C HIS A 18 8.92 -5.03 13.17
N ASP A 19 7.68 -5.53 13.19
CA ASP A 19 7.30 -6.85 12.69
C ASP A 19 6.16 -6.70 11.66
N ALA A 20 6.12 -7.57 10.64
CA ALA A 20 5.06 -7.56 9.62
C ALA A 20 3.66 -7.90 10.18
N ASN A 21 3.62 -8.59 11.34
CA ASN A 21 2.41 -8.90 12.08
C ASN A 21 2.00 -7.78 13.05
N ASP A 22 2.91 -6.86 13.36
CA ASP A 22 2.61 -5.70 14.19
C ASP A 22 1.86 -4.66 13.35
N LYS A 23 0.75 -4.16 13.90
CA LYS A 23 -0.07 -3.15 13.21
C LYS A 23 0.53 -1.76 13.37
N VAL A 24 0.52 -0.98 12.29
CA VAL A 24 0.83 0.45 12.32
C VAL A 24 -0.47 1.24 12.21
N GLY A 25 -0.63 2.25 13.07
CA GLY A 25 -1.79 3.13 13.09
C GLY A 25 -1.53 4.46 12.40
N LEU A 26 -2.44 4.87 11.51
CA LEU A 26 -2.52 6.23 10.97
C LEU A 26 -3.71 6.95 11.61
N HIS A 27 -3.57 8.25 11.88
CA HIS A 27 -4.64 9.04 12.50
C HIS A 27 -5.91 9.02 11.65
N GLY A 28 -7.05 8.66 12.26
CA GLY A 28 -8.33 8.54 11.58
C GLY A 28 -8.53 7.24 10.78
N ALA A 29 -7.55 6.34 10.78
CA ALA A 29 -7.65 5.01 10.18
C ALA A 29 -7.57 3.92 11.26
N THR A 30 -8.10 2.74 10.96
CA THR A 30 -7.90 1.55 11.81
C THR A 30 -6.46 1.07 11.64
N PRO A 31 -5.73 0.73 12.73
CA PRO A 31 -4.40 0.16 12.62
C PRO A 31 -4.39 -1.09 11.73
N SER A 32 -3.42 -1.16 10.82
CA SER A 32 -3.32 -2.21 9.81
C SER A 32 -1.94 -2.86 9.80
N ASP A 33 -1.92 -4.15 9.48
CA ASP A 33 -0.72 -4.97 9.23
C ASP A 33 -0.24 -4.80 7.79
N GLN A 34 0.82 -5.52 7.39
CA GLN A 34 1.25 -5.54 5.99
C GLN A 34 0.19 -6.20 5.08
N TYR A 35 0.01 -5.69 3.86
CA TYR A 35 -0.89 -6.34 2.89
C TYR A 35 -0.22 -7.60 2.32
N ALA A 36 -1.02 -8.62 2.01
CA ALA A 36 -0.51 -9.82 1.35
C ALA A 36 0.14 -9.48 0.00
N ALA A 37 1.08 -10.32 -0.45
CA ALA A 37 1.71 -10.11 -1.76
C ALA A 37 0.65 -10.10 -2.88
N ILE A 38 0.66 -9.05 -3.70
CA ILE A 38 -0.16 -8.99 -4.92
C ILE A 38 0.53 -9.86 -5.96
N ALA A 39 -0.14 -10.95 -6.38
CA ALA A 39 0.38 -11.83 -7.40
C ALA A 39 0.33 -11.18 -8.79
N ASP A 40 1.28 -11.57 -9.65
CA ASP A 40 1.25 -11.15 -11.05
C ASP A 40 -0.01 -11.67 -11.74
N VAL A 41 -0.64 -10.77 -12.48
CA VAL A 41 -1.75 -11.13 -13.37
C VAL A 41 -1.14 -11.80 -14.59
N THR A 42 -1.45 -13.08 -14.81
CA THR A 42 -1.04 -13.80 -16.01
C THR A 42 -1.88 -13.34 -17.19
N ILE A 43 -1.22 -13.02 -18.30
CA ILE A 43 -1.86 -12.42 -19.48
C ILE A 43 -1.65 -13.34 -20.66
N THR A 44 -2.74 -13.78 -21.27
CA THR A 44 -2.73 -14.73 -22.39
C THR A 44 -3.17 -14.11 -23.72
N GLY A 45 -3.40 -12.79 -23.76
CA GLY A 45 -3.94 -12.07 -24.94
C GLY A 45 -3.12 -10.82 -25.32
N ILE A 46 -3.54 -10.16 -26.42
CA ILE A 46 -2.95 -8.89 -26.88
C ILE A 46 -3.75 -7.73 -26.26
N TYR A 47 -3.07 -6.82 -25.56
CA TYR A 47 -3.67 -5.66 -24.87
C TYR A 47 -4.48 -4.69 -25.75
N ALA A 48 -4.38 -4.82 -27.08
CA ALA A 48 -5.10 -3.95 -28.00
C ALA A 48 -6.62 -4.15 -27.95
N ASP A 49 -7.08 -5.35 -27.56
CA ASP A 49 -8.48 -5.75 -27.61
C ASP A 49 -9.08 -6.13 -26.24
N ASP A 50 -8.25 -6.31 -25.20
CA ASP A 50 -8.70 -6.64 -23.84
C ASP A 50 -7.81 -5.99 -22.77
N ASP A 51 -8.37 -5.01 -22.06
CA ASP A 51 -7.74 -4.30 -20.95
C ASP A 51 -8.09 -4.90 -19.57
N THR A 52 -8.89 -5.97 -19.52
CA THR A 52 -9.31 -6.65 -18.29
C THR A 52 -8.14 -7.02 -17.37
N PRO A 53 -7.00 -7.55 -17.87
CA PRO A 53 -5.89 -7.90 -17.00
C PRO A 53 -5.24 -6.68 -16.33
N ILE A 54 -5.16 -5.56 -17.05
CA ILE A 54 -4.63 -4.29 -16.52
C ILE A 54 -5.59 -3.72 -15.48
N ALA A 55 -6.88 -3.67 -15.79
CA ALA A 55 -7.91 -3.19 -14.87
C ALA A 55 -7.93 -4.02 -13.58
N THR A 56 -7.75 -5.33 -13.70
CA THR A 56 -7.65 -6.25 -12.54
C THR A 56 -6.44 -5.93 -11.68
N ALA A 57 -5.25 -5.79 -12.29
CA ALA A 57 -4.03 -5.45 -11.55
C ALA A 57 -4.16 -4.10 -10.81
N ILE A 58 -4.69 -3.07 -11.48
CA ILE A 58 -4.91 -1.75 -10.87
C ILE A 58 -5.91 -1.84 -9.72
N ASN A 59 -7.02 -2.55 -9.90
CA ASN A 59 -8.02 -2.71 -8.85
C ASN A 59 -7.47 -3.46 -7.63
N SER A 60 -6.60 -4.46 -7.82
CA SER A 60 -5.90 -5.13 -6.70
C SER A 60 -5.00 -4.17 -5.92
N ILE A 61 -4.27 -3.28 -6.59
CA ILE A 61 -3.45 -2.25 -5.94
C ILE A 61 -4.34 -1.27 -5.16
N LEU A 62 -5.40 -0.77 -5.79
CA LEU A 62 -6.32 0.17 -5.15
C LEU A 62 -7.00 -0.44 -3.92
N ALA A 63 -7.37 -1.72 -3.98
CA ALA A 63 -7.92 -2.45 -2.85
C ALA A 63 -6.92 -2.49 -1.68
N ALA A 64 -5.66 -2.86 -1.96
CA ALA A 64 -4.60 -2.90 -0.94
C ALA A 64 -4.39 -1.53 -0.27
N LEU A 65 -4.30 -0.46 -1.06
CA LEU A 65 -4.07 0.89 -0.53
C LEU A 65 -5.26 1.41 0.29
N ARG A 66 -6.49 1.09 -0.11
CA ARG A 66 -7.71 1.44 0.64
C ARG A 66 -7.81 0.65 1.94
N GLU A 67 -7.51 -0.65 1.92
CA GLU A 67 -7.53 -1.48 3.12
C GLU A 67 -6.55 -0.94 4.18
N LYS A 68 -5.35 -0.53 3.75
CA LYS A 68 -4.33 0.03 4.66
C LYS A 68 -4.57 1.50 5.03
N GLY A 69 -5.68 2.10 4.58
CA GLY A 69 -6.05 3.48 4.90
C GLY A 69 -5.08 4.53 4.35
N ILE A 70 -4.29 4.17 3.32
CA ILE A 70 -3.33 5.08 2.67
C ILE A 70 -4.07 6.06 1.75
N ILE A 71 -5.15 5.60 1.11
CA ILE A 71 -6.04 6.42 0.28
C ILE A 71 -7.50 6.28 0.73
N ALA A 72 -8.34 7.25 0.35
CA ALA A 72 -9.76 7.23 0.66
C ALA A 72 -10.47 6.01 0.04
N SER A 73 -11.44 5.46 0.79
CA SER A 73 -12.23 4.30 0.38
C SER A 73 -13.31 4.61 -0.67
N SER A 74 -13.65 5.89 -0.85
CA SER A 74 -14.65 6.39 -1.80
C SER A 74 -14.48 7.89 -2.02
#